data_AF-A0A813K5P1-F1
#
_entry.id   AF-A0A813K5P1-F1
#
_cell.length_a   1.000
_cell.length_b   1.000
_cell.length_c   1.000
_cell.angle_alpha   90.00
_cell.angle_beta   90.00
_cell.angle_gamma   90.00
#
_symmetry.space_group_name_H-M   'P 1'
#
loop_
_entity.id
_entity.type
_entity.pdbx_description
1 polymer ?
#
loop_
_entity_poly.entity_id
_entity_poly.type
_entity_poly.pdbx_seq_one_letter_code
_entity_poly.pdbx_strand_id
1 'polypeptide(L)'
;LSLSLHSLLEGLSLGAAKESRTRDLFMAILAHKGVAAFSVGVAWQPTCPSVWRYIVAMVWFAAVTPIGIFMGHAVEDSPSGAVLTALSAGTFLYVGLVEVNPGVRAPLLPGAGAVAQALACVAGFTAMGLLALWT
;
A
#
# COMPACT_ATOMS: atom_id res chain seq x y z
N LEU A 1 -0.73 11.39 -2.11
CA LEU A 1 -1.62 11.56 -0.94
C LEU A 1 -2.41 10.29 -0.63
N SER A 2 -3.10 9.70 -1.61
CA SER A 2 -3.91 8.48 -1.43
C SER A 2 -3.14 7.30 -0.84
N LEU A 3 -1.93 7.02 -1.36
CA LEU A 3 -1.08 5.95 -0.80
C LEU A 3 -0.57 6.26 0.62
N SER A 4 -0.47 7.55 0.99
CA SER A 4 -0.18 7.94 2.38
C SER A 4 -1.39 7.66 3.29
N LEU A 5 -2.63 7.91 2.83
CA LEU A 5 -3.82 7.55 3.59
C LEU A 5 -3.92 6.04 3.80
N HIS A 6 -3.71 5.25 2.74
CA HIS A 6 -3.61 3.79 2.84
C HIS A 6 -2.58 3.36 3.89
N SER A 7 -1.36 3.90 3.79
CA SER A 7 -0.28 3.62 4.73
C SER A 7 -0.58 4.04 6.18
N LEU A 8 -1.40 5.08 6.38
CA LEU A 8 -1.84 5.51 7.71
C LEU A 8 -2.84 4.50 8.28
N LEU A 9 -3.86 4.13 7.49
CA LEU A 9 -4.88 3.16 7.86
C LEU A 9 -4.28 1.77 8.14
N GLU A 10 -3.29 1.37 7.35
CA GLU A 10 -2.52 0.16 7.57
C GLU A 10 -1.73 0.19 8.88
N GLY A 11 -1.03 1.29 9.16
CA GLY A 11 -0.34 1.47 10.43
C GLY A 11 -1.30 1.44 11.62
N LEU A 12 -2.44 2.13 11.52
CA LEU A 12 -3.50 2.10 12.52
C LEU A 12 -4.02 0.68 12.75
N SER A 13 -4.20 -0.09 11.68
CA SER A 13 -4.65 -1.49 11.75
C SER A 13 -3.64 -2.37 12.48
N LEU A 14 -2.34 -2.20 12.20
CA LEU A 14 -1.28 -2.92 12.89
C LEU A 14 -1.19 -2.54 14.37
N GLY A 15 -1.28 -1.24 14.69
CA GLY A 15 -1.24 -0.76 16.08
C GLY A 15 -2.46 -1.17 16.91
N ALA A 16 -3.61 -1.36 16.27
CA ALA A 16 -4.84 -1.83 16.92
C ALA A 16 -4.94 -3.37 17.00
N ALA A 17 -4.00 -4.10 16.38
CA ALA A 17 -4.06 -5.55 16.29
C ALA A 17 -3.57 -6.24 17.56
N LYS A 18 -4.28 -7.30 17.96
CA LYS A 18 -3.86 -8.22 19.02
C LYS A 18 -2.54 -8.89 18.69
N GLU A 19 -1.78 -9.25 19.72
CA GLU A 19 -0.47 -9.91 19.64
C GLU A 19 -0.45 -11.13 18.70
N SER A 20 -1.55 -11.90 18.63
CA SER A 20 -1.68 -13.05 17.74
C SER A 20 -1.61 -12.70 16.26
N ARG A 21 -1.98 -11.47 15.87
CA ARG A 21 -2.08 -11.00 14.46
C ARG A 21 -1.07 -9.91 14.12
N THR A 22 -0.44 -9.30 15.12
CA THR A 22 0.56 -8.23 14.94
C THR A 22 1.74 -8.69 14.08
N ARG A 23 2.26 -9.90 14.33
CA ARG A 23 3.39 -10.45 13.56
C ARG A 23 3.05 -10.62 12.08
N ASP A 24 1.89 -11.16 11.79
CA ASP A 24 1.41 -11.43 10.43
C ASP A 24 1.22 -10.13 9.65
N LEU A 25 0.54 -9.15 10.27
CA LEU A 25 0.32 -7.84 9.67
C LEU A 25 1.64 -7.11 9.44
N PHE A 26 2.56 -7.16 10.40
CA PHE A 26 3.87 -6.54 10.26
C PHE A 26 4.68 -7.13 9.10
N MET A 27 4.71 -8.45 8.95
CA MET A 27 5.41 -9.11 7.84
C MET A 27 4.74 -8.80 6.50
N ALA A 28 3.40 -8.75 6.46
CA ALA A 28 2.66 -8.35 5.27
C ALA A 28 3.00 -6.91 4.86
N ILE A 29 2.96 -5.96 5.80
CA ILE A 29 3.38 -4.56 5.59
C ILE A 29 4.80 -4.51 5.03
N LEU A 30 5.75 -5.17 5.71
CA LEU A 30 7.16 -5.13 5.34
C LEU A 30 7.38 -5.62 3.91
N ALA A 31 6.69 -6.69 3.51
CA ALA A 31 6.84 -7.31 2.20
C ALA A 31 6.44 -6.38 1.04
N HIS A 32 5.47 -5.48 1.23
CA HIS A 32 4.99 -4.60 0.14
C HIS A 32 5.26 -3.10 0.37
N LYS A 33 5.75 -2.68 1.54
CA LYS A 33 6.08 -1.27 1.82
C LYS A 33 7.19 -0.74 0.90
N GLY A 34 8.20 -1.56 0.63
CA GLY A 34 9.29 -1.23 -0.30
C GLY A 34 8.81 -1.08 -1.75
N VAL A 35 7.96 -2.01 -2.21
CA VAL A 35 7.34 -1.95 -3.55
C VAL A 35 6.45 -0.72 -3.67
N ALA A 36 5.63 -0.43 -2.66
CA ALA A 36 4.79 0.75 -2.60
C ALA A 36 5.61 2.05 -2.64
N ALA A 37 6.71 2.13 -1.88
CA ALA A 37 7.64 3.26 -1.89
C ALA A 37 8.28 3.44 -3.27
N PHE A 38 8.69 2.35 -3.91
CA PHE A 38 9.23 2.39 -5.27
C PHE A 38 8.21 2.91 -6.28
N SER A 39 6.97 2.42 -6.24
CA SER A 39 5.89 2.89 -7.13
C SER A 39 5.62 4.39 -6.98
N VAL A 40 5.57 4.91 -5.74
CA VAL A 40 5.42 6.36 -5.50
C VAL A 40 6.64 7.13 -6.00
N GLY A 41 7.84 6.61 -5.74
CA GLY A 41 9.08 7.24 -6.16
C GLY A 41 9.15 7.43 -7.68
N VAL A 42 8.86 6.38 -8.43
CA VAL A 42 8.82 6.41 -9.91
C VAL A 42 7.70 7.31 -10.42
N ALA A 43 6.51 7.28 -9.80
CA ALA A 43 5.40 8.13 -10.22
C ALA A 43 5.68 9.64 -9.99
N TRP A 44 6.44 9.98 -8.95
CA TRP A 44 6.72 11.37 -8.60
C TRP A 44 7.96 11.93 -9.32
N GLN A 45 8.94 11.09 -9.66
CA GLN A 45 10.20 11.53 -10.26
C GLN A 45 10.01 12.47 -11.49
N PRO A 46 9.12 12.21 -12.46
CA PRO A 46 8.98 13.06 -13.66
C PRO A 46 8.36 14.43 -13.38
N THR A 47 7.63 14.57 -12.27
CA THR A 47 6.84 15.77 -11.95
C THR A 47 7.48 16.63 -10.86
N CYS A 48 8.61 16.19 -10.30
CA CYS A 48 9.23 16.83 -9.15
C CYS A 48 10.54 17.53 -9.56
N PRO A 49 10.56 18.88 -9.69
CA PRO A 49 11.73 19.61 -10.17
C PRO A 49 12.88 19.71 -9.15
N SER A 50 12.69 19.22 -7.93
CA SER A 50 13.66 19.35 -6.83
C SER A 50 13.85 18.02 -6.11
N VAL A 51 15.11 17.56 -6.03
CA VAL A 51 15.53 16.38 -5.26
C VAL A 51 15.16 16.51 -3.79
N TRP A 52 15.25 17.72 -3.22
CA TRP A 52 14.87 17.96 -1.83
C TRP A 52 13.38 17.67 -1.58
N ARG A 53 12.50 18.14 -2.46
CA ARG A 53 11.06 17.86 -2.35
C ARG A 53 10.75 16.37 -2.47
N TYR A 54 11.46 15.68 -3.35
CA TYR A 54 11.36 14.22 -3.47
C TYR A 54 11.77 13.51 -2.18
N ILE A 55 12.91 13.87 -1.59
CA ILE A 55 13.38 13.28 -0.32
C ILE A 55 12.36 13.51 0.79
N VAL A 56 11.89 14.76 0.97
CA VAL A 56 10.89 15.10 1.99
C VAL A 56 9.61 14.29 1.80
N ALA A 57 9.15 14.13 0.56
CA ALA A 57 8.00 13.30 0.22
C ALA A 57 8.19 11.81 0.59
N MET A 58 9.35 11.24 0.29
CA MET A 58 9.67 9.84 0.60
C MET A 58 9.82 9.61 2.11
N VAL A 59 10.45 10.54 2.82
CA VAL A 59 10.54 10.53 4.29
C VAL A 59 9.15 10.60 4.91
N TRP A 60 8.29 11.49 4.39
CA TRP A 60 6.90 11.57 4.82
C TRP A 60 6.16 10.25 4.58
N PHE A 61 6.24 9.66 3.38
CA PHE A 61 5.61 8.38 3.07
C PHE A 61 6.09 7.24 3.98
N ALA A 62 7.38 7.24 4.35
CA ALA A 62 7.95 6.28 5.28
C ALA A 62 7.46 6.50 6.71
N ALA A 63 7.37 7.75 7.17
CA ALA A 63 6.96 8.12 8.53
C ALA A 63 5.46 7.89 8.81
N VAL A 64 4.62 7.87 7.77
CA VAL A 64 3.18 7.69 7.95
C VAL A 64 2.81 6.33 8.57
N THR A 65 3.50 5.23 8.23
CA THR A 65 3.24 3.92 8.85
C THR A 65 3.52 3.92 10.36
N PRO A 66 4.70 4.30 10.87
CA PRO A 66 4.96 4.34 12.31
C PRO A 66 4.06 5.34 13.05
N ILE A 67 3.71 6.48 12.44
CA ILE A 67 2.70 7.39 13.00
C ILE A 67 1.35 6.66 13.17
N GLY A 68 0.91 5.94 12.14
CA GLY A 68 -0.31 5.14 12.19
C GLY A 68 -0.25 4.07 13.27
N ILE A 69 0.87 3.34 13.42
CA ILE A 69 1.05 2.33 14.47
C ILE A 69 0.89 2.95 15.85
N PHE A 70 1.57 4.07 16.10
CA PHE A 70 1.49 4.76 17.39
C PHE A 70 0.06 5.22 17.71
N MET A 71 -0.64 5.77 16.71
CA MET A 71 -2.04 6.15 16.86
C MET A 71 -2.96 4.93 17.05
N GLY A 72 -2.63 3.79 16.43
CA GLY A 72 -3.42 2.57 16.47
C GLY A 72 -3.47 1.95 17.88
N HIS A 73 -2.40 2.10 18.66
CA HIS A 73 -2.39 1.66 20.06
C HIS A 73 -3.47 2.34 20.92
N ALA A 74 -3.89 3.56 20.59
CA ALA A 74 -4.96 4.23 21.34
C ALA A 74 -6.33 3.53 21.18
N VAL A 75 -6.46 2.64 20.20
CA VAL A 75 -7.69 1.87 19.92
C VAL A 75 -7.43 0.36 19.90
N GLU A 76 -6.37 -0.09 20.57
CA GLU A 76 -6.06 -1.51 20.77
C GLU A 76 -7.26 -2.26 21.38
N ASP A 77 -7.44 -3.52 20.99
CA ASP A 77 -8.53 -4.41 21.42
C ASP A 77 -9.96 -3.93 21.08
N SER A 78 -10.11 -2.83 20.35
CA SER A 78 -11.41 -2.35 19.90
C SER A 78 -11.83 -2.98 18.56
N PRO A 79 -13.14 -3.06 18.27
CA PRO A 79 -13.64 -3.51 16.97
C PRO A 79 -13.20 -2.61 15.79
N SER A 80 -12.63 -1.43 16.08
CA SER A 80 -12.16 -0.51 15.04
C SER A 80 -11.01 -1.07 14.21
N GLY A 81 -10.20 -1.99 14.74
CA GLY A 81 -9.09 -2.62 14.00
C GLY A 81 -9.54 -3.34 12.72
N ALA A 82 -10.70 -4.01 12.75
CA ALA A 82 -11.27 -4.65 11.58
C ALA A 82 -11.75 -3.63 10.52
N VAL A 83 -12.35 -2.53 10.98
CA VAL A 83 -12.78 -1.42 10.10
C VAL A 83 -11.58 -0.75 9.45
N LEU A 84 -10.54 -0.45 10.23
CA LEU A 84 -9.28 0.11 9.75
C LEU A 84 -8.63 -0.80 8.70
N THR A 85 -8.63 -2.11 8.95
CA THR A 85 -8.09 -3.10 8.00
C THR A 85 -8.88 -3.09 6.69
N ALA A 86 -10.22 -3.08 6.78
CA ALA A 86 -11.09 -3.04 5.60
C ALA A 86 -10.91 -1.75 4.79
N LEU A 87 -10.79 -0.60 5.47
CA LEU A 87 -10.52 0.69 4.83
C LEU A 87 -9.13 0.72 4.18
N SER A 88 -8.12 0.16 4.85
CA SER A 88 -6.78 0.03 4.30
C SER A 88 -6.79 -0.83 3.03
N ALA A 89 -7.45 -1.99 3.05
CA ALA A 89 -7.58 -2.86 1.88
C ALA A 89 -8.32 -2.18 0.72
N GLY A 90 -9.43 -1.48 1.00
CA GLY A 90 -10.20 -0.75 -0.01
C GLY A 90 -9.40 0.39 -0.65
N THR A 91 -8.65 1.15 0.16
CA THR A 91 -7.79 2.23 -0.34
C THR A 91 -6.61 1.68 -1.15
N PHE A 92 -6.01 0.55 -0.75
CA PHE A 92 -4.97 -0.12 -1.53
C PHE A 92 -5.46 -0.50 -2.93
N LEU A 93 -6.64 -1.13 -3.01
CA LEU A 93 -7.25 -1.52 -4.27
C LEU A 93 -7.55 -0.31 -5.17
N TYR A 94 -8.12 0.75 -4.59
CA TYR A 94 -8.40 1.98 -5.32
C TYR A 94 -7.12 2.60 -5.88
N VAL A 95 -6.08 2.78 -5.05
CA VAL A 95 -4.82 3.38 -5.49
C VAL A 95 -4.11 2.50 -6.52
N GLY A 96 -4.03 1.19 -6.28
CA GLY A 96 -3.37 0.25 -7.17
C GLY A 96 -4.02 0.16 -8.55
N LEU A 97 -5.36 0.12 -8.61
CA LEU A 97 -6.10 -0.06 -9.87
C LEU A 97 -6.41 1.25 -10.60
N VAL A 98 -6.63 2.36 -9.87
CA VAL A 98 -7.13 3.60 -10.46
C VAL A 98 -6.03 4.66 -10.57
N GLU A 99 -5.22 4.86 -9.54
CA GLU A 99 -4.24 5.95 -9.52
C GLU A 99 -2.89 5.54 -10.11
N VAL A 100 -2.40 4.34 -9.76
CA VAL A 100 -1.05 3.88 -10.13
C VAL A 100 -1.05 3.09 -11.43
N ASN A 101 -2.14 2.40 -11.76
CA ASN A 101 -2.25 1.57 -12.97
C ASN A 101 -3.26 2.13 -13.97
N PRO A 102 -2.95 3.24 -14.67
CA PRO A 102 -3.87 3.82 -15.66
C PRO A 102 -4.21 2.86 -16.80
N GLY A 103 -3.35 1.88 -17.07
CA GLY A 103 -3.57 0.92 -18.14
C GLY A 103 -4.63 -0.16 -17.86
N VAL A 104 -5.22 -0.19 -16.66
CA VAL A 104 -6.49 -0.90 -16.43
C VAL A 104 -7.63 -0.26 -17.23
N ARG A 105 -7.62 1.08 -17.37
CA ARG A 105 -8.66 1.82 -18.10
C ARG A 105 -8.33 2.00 -19.58
N ALA A 106 -7.06 2.26 -19.88
CA ALA A 106 -6.57 2.48 -21.24
C ALA A 106 -5.24 1.72 -21.42
N PRO A 107 -5.26 0.49 -21.95
CA PRO A 107 -4.08 -0.37 -22.05
C PRO A 107 -2.87 0.37 -22.62
N LEU A 108 -1.72 0.25 -21.95
CA LEU A 108 -0.49 0.93 -22.35
C LEU A 108 0.08 0.36 -23.65
N LEU A 109 -0.33 -0.85 -24.01
CA LEU A 109 0.08 -1.55 -25.23
C LEU A 109 -1.15 -1.93 -26.04
N PRO A 110 -1.17 -1.68 -27.36
CA PRO A 110 -2.28 -2.08 -28.23
C PRO A 110 -2.37 -3.61 -28.39
N GLY A 111 -3.58 -4.12 -28.62
CA GLY A 111 -3.81 -5.54 -28.91
C GLY A 111 -3.41 -6.48 -27.76
N ALA A 112 -2.56 -7.47 -28.04
CA ALA A 112 -2.13 -8.51 -27.09
C ALA A 112 -1.38 -7.96 -25.86
N GLY A 113 -0.85 -6.74 -25.91
CA GLY A 113 -0.15 -6.14 -24.77
C GLY A 113 -1.09 -5.74 -23.62
N ALA A 114 -2.38 -5.49 -23.88
CA ALA A 114 -3.39 -5.32 -22.85
C ALA A 114 -3.56 -6.59 -21.99
N VAL A 115 -3.54 -7.75 -22.64
CA VAL A 115 -3.61 -9.06 -21.98
C VAL A 115 -2.37 -9.30 -21.14
N ALA A 116 -1.18 -8.99 -21.68
CA ALA A 116 0.06 -9.09 -20.92
C ALA A 116 0.06 -8.19 -19.66
N GLN A 117 -0.47 -6.97 -19.77
CA GLN A 117 -0.62 -6.06 -18.63
C GLN A 117 -1.62 -6.59 -17.59
N ALA A 118 -2.75 -7.14 -18.03
CA ALA A 118 -3.71 -7.78 -17.13
C ALA A 118 -3.10 -8.99 -16.42
N LEU A 119 -2.39 -9.86 -17.15
CA LEU A 119 -1.70 -11.02 -16.59
C LEU A 119 -0.62 -10.60 -15.59
N ALA A 120 0.16 -9.56 -15.87
CA ALA A 120 1.15 -9.03 -14.94
C ALA A 120 0.49 -8.48 -13.65
N CYS A 121 -0.65 -7.80 -13.78
CA CYS A 121 -1.42 -7.32 -12.63
C CYS A 121 -1.96 -8.47 -11.77
N VAL A 122 -2.57 -9.48 -12.41
CA VAL A 122 -3.04 -10.69 -11.73
C VAL A 122 -1.88 -11.42 -11.06
N ALA A 123 -0.77 -11.63 -11.76
CA ALA A 123 0.41 -12.28 -11.21
C ALA A 123 0.96 -11.54 -9.99
N GLY A 124 1.06 -10.21 -10.04
CA GLY A 124 1.48 -9.40 -8.90
C GLY A 124 0.52 -9.49 -7.71
N PHE A 125 -0.79 -9.41 -7.96
CA PHE A 125 -1.80 -9.54 -6.91
C PHE A 125 -1.80 -10.94 -6.27
N THR A 126 -1.68 -11.99 -7.09
CA THR A 126 -1.55 -13.37 -6.62
C THR A 126 -0.27 -13.54 -5.80
N ALA A 127 0.88 -13.06 -6.28
CA ALA A 127 2.13 -13.14 -5.53
C ALA A 127 2.02 -12.49 -4.14
N MET A 128 1.36 -11.33 -4.04
CA MET A 128 1.10 -10.67 -2.76
C MET A 128 0.08 -11.43 -1.91
N GLY A 129 -0.96 -12.02 -2.52
CA GLY A 129 -1.93 -12.86 -1.84
C GLY A 129 -1.34 -14.15 -1.27
N LEU A 130 -0.31 -14.72 -1.89
CA LEU A 130 0.39 -15.91 -1.37
C LEU A 130 1.08 -15.64 -0.04
N LEU A 131 1.45 -14.39 0.28
CA LEU A 131 1.99 -14.04 1.60
C LEU A 131 0.99 -14.28 2.72
N ALA A 132 -0.32 -14.20 2.43
CA ALA A 132 -1.37 -14.51 3.38
C ALA A 132 -1.58 -16.02 3.61
N LEU A 133 -0.88 -16.91 2.88
CA LEU A 133 -0.95 -18.35 3.11
C LEU A 133 -0.01 -18.82 4.23
N TRP A 134 0.92 -17.96 4.66
CA TRP A 134 1.84 -18.26 5.76
C TRP A 134 1.29 -17.83 7.13
N THR A 135 0.07 -17.28 7.15
CA THR A 135 -0.69 -16.89 8.34
C THR A 135 -1.79 -17.91 8.60
#